data_AF-A0AA46YJK1-F1
#
_entry.id   AF-A0AA46YJK1-F1
#
_cell.length_a   1.000
_cell.length_b   1.000
_cell.length_c   1.000
_cell.angle_alpha   90.00
_cell.angle_beta   90.00
_cell.angle_gamma   90.00
#
_symmetry.space_group_name_H-M   'P 1'
#
loop_
_entity.id
_entity.type
_entity.pdbx_description
1 polymer ?
#
loop_
_entity_poly.entity_id
_entity_poly.type
_entity_poly.pdbx_seq_one_letter_code
_entity_poly.pdbx_strand_id
1 'polypeptide(L)'
;MHQLDEPLVWYVAYGSNLSAERFACYVVGGRPAGSLRDCPGFRDDTPPRAVRSVTVPGGIYFAGESRVWTGGTAFLDPDADGVVAARAYLITVAQFADLAEQEMLRAPGADRDLSVVLAEGRHSYGTGRYETLLRLGAYEGTPMLTVSAPWSPSTAKLSAPTGDYLRMIGRGLVETHAWDSVRAGSYLADAPGALGSWRADQVAALLG
;
A
#
# COMPACT_ATOMS: atom_id res chain seq x y z
N MET A 1 36.37 4.63 -8.06
CA MET A 1 35.60 4.21 -6.88
C MET A 1 34.27 3.70 -7.45
N HIS A 2 34.08 2.38 -7.57
CA HIS A 2 32.79 1.84 -7.99
C HIS A 2 31.84 2.06 -6.82
N GLN A 3 30.97 3.07 -6.92
CA GLN A 3 29.80 3.17 -6.08
C GLN A 3 28.97 1.93 -6.42
N LEU A 4 28.99 0.91 -5.55
CA LEU A 4 28.08 -0.22 -5.69
C LEU A 4 26.68 0.40 -5.65
N ASP A 5 25.96 0.33 -6.77
CA ASP A 5 24.58 0.79 -6.80
C ASP A 5 23.81 0.11 -5.67
N GLU A 6 23.23 0.91 -4.78
CA GLU A 6 22.42 0.38 -3.70
C GLU A 6 21.29 -0.48 -4.27
N PRO A 7 21.02 -1.67 -3.70
CA PRO A 7 20.02 -2.56 -4.24
C PRO A 7 18.65 -1.88 -4.22
N LEU A 8 17.93 -2.00 -5.34
CA LEU A 8 16.63 -1.39 -5.54
C LEU A 8 15.50 -2.40 -5.45
N VAL A 9 14.34 -1.92 -5.04
CA VAL A 9 13.07 -2.66 -5.05
C VAL A 9 11.95 -1.74 -5.52
N TRP A 10 10.93 -2.33 -6.14
CA TRP A 10 9.67 -1.66 -6.39
C TRP A 10 8.75 -1.85 -5.19
N TYR A 11 8.50 -0.79 -4.43
CA TYR A 11 7.40 -0.79 -3.46
C TYR A 11 6.06 -0.64 -4.18
N VAL A 12 5.19 -1.65 -4.07
CA VAL A 12 3.88 -1.67 -4.70
C VAL A 12 2.81 -1.24 -3.70
N ALA A 13 2.32 -0.01 -3.85
CA ALA A 13 1.26 0.57 -3.03
C ALA A 13 -0.12 0.29 -3.65
N TYR A 14 -1.00 -0.34 -2.88
CA TYR A 14 -2.40 -0.66 -3.26
C TYR A 14 -3.45 0.06 -2.38
N GLY A 15 -3.02 0.70 -1.29
CA GLY A 15 -3.86 1.42 -0.34
C GLY A 15 -3.65 2.93 -0.42
N SER A 16 -3.63 3.63 0.72
CA SER A 16 -3.50 5.09 0.76
C SER A 16 -2.22 5.63 0.11
N ASN A 17 -1.15 4.84 0.06
CA ASN A 17 0.11 5.23 -0.59
C ASN A 17 0.02 5.21 -2.13
N LEU A 18 -1.14 4.87 -2.72
CA LEU A 18 -1.46 5.19 -4.11
C LEU A 18 -1.36 6.70 -4.38
N SER A 19 -1.73 7.53 -3.40
CA SER A 19 -1.55 8.99 -3.46
C SER A 19 -0.07 9.34 -3.35
N ALA A 20 0.46 10.11 -4.32
CA ALA A 20 1.86 10.59 -4.27
C ALA A 20 2.10 11.48 -3.05
N GLU A 21 1.14 12.35 -2.75
CA GLU A 21 1.19 13.25 -1.59
C GLU A 21 1.29 12.45 -0.29
N ARG A 22 0.47 11.40 -0.14
CA ARG A 22 0.52 10.54 1.04
C ARG A 22 1.86 9.81 1.15
N PHE A 23 2.36 9.27 0.04
CA PHE A 23 3.65 8.57 0.02
C PHE A 23 4.82 9.52 0.31
N ALA A 24 4.79 10.76 -0.17
CA ALA A 24 5.82 11.76 0.09
C ALA A 24 6.05 11.98 1.58
N CYS A 25 5.00 11.96 2.41
CA CYS A 25 5.16 12.06 3.87
C CYS A 25 5.89 10.87 4.51
N TYR A 26 5.84 9.67 3.92
CA TYR A 26 6.69 8.56 4.40
C TYR A 26 8.16 8.85 4.12
N VAL A 27 8.46 9.48 2.98
CA VAL A 27 9.80 9.82 2.53
C VAL A 27 10.39 10.97 3.36
N VAL A 28 9.76 12.15 3.32
CA VAL A 28 10.30 13.38 3.94
C VAL A 28 9.84 13.60 5.38
N GLY A 29 8.90 12.77 5.87
CA GLY A 29 8.23 12.96 7.15
C GLY A 29 7.07 13.97 7.08
N GLY A 30 6.43 14.20 8.23
CA GLY A 30 5.34 15.16 8.40
C GLY A 30 3.96 14.53 8.52
N ARG A 31 2.90 15.35 8.46
CA ARG A 31 1.51 14.90 8.68
C ARG A 31 0.73 14.87 7.37
N PRO A 32 0.32 13.70 6.88
CA PRO A 32 -0.56 13.63 5.72
C PRO A 32 -1.92 14.26 6.00
N ALA A 33 -2.52 14.88 4.98
CA ALA A 33 -3.85 15.46 5.10
C ALA A 33 -4.89 14.42 5.60
N GLY A 34 -5.64 14.78 6.64
CA GLY A 34 -6.63 13.89 7.28
C GLY A 34 -6.03 12.82 8.20
N SER A 35 -4.70 12.73 8.34
CA SER A 35 -4.05 11.80 9.27
C SER A 35 -4.02 12.35 10.69
N LEU A 36 -4.37 11.51 11.68
CA LEU A 36 -4.17 11.81 13.10
C LEU A 36 -2.71 11.63 13.55
N ARG A 37 -1.82 11.20 12.66
CA ARG A 37 -0.43 10.82 12.99
C ARG A 37 0.59 11.37 12.01
N ASP A 38 1.74 11.71 12.57
CA ASP A 38 2.93 12.13 11.86
C ASP A 38 3.72 10.90 11.37
N CYS A 39 4.23 10.99 10.16
CA CYS A 39 5.24 10.08 9.60
C CYS A 39 6.63 10.59 10.03
N PRO A 40 7.50 9.75 10.59
CA PRO A 40 8.85 10.14 10.99
C PRO A 40 9.78 10.47 9.81
N GLY A 41 9.47 10.00 8.59
CA GLY A 41 10.33 10.15 7.42
C GLY A 41 11.31 8.98 7.27
N PHE A 42 11.89 8.80 6.08
CA PHE A 42 12.96 7.84 5.87
C PHE A 42 14.29 8.42 6.36
N ARG A 43 15.28 7.55 6.60
CA ARG A 43 16.68 7.98 6.84
C ARG A 43 17.25 8.71 5.62
N ASP A 44 16.89 8.22 4.44
CA ASP A 44 17.20 8.81 3.14
C ASP A 44 15.89 9.31 2.51
N ASP A 45 15.71 10.63 2.51
CA ASP A 45 14.54 11.33 2.00
C ASP A 45 14.59 11.60 0.48
N THR A 46 15.56 10.99 -0.22
CA THR A 46 15.62 11.11 -1.68
C THR A 46 14.33 10.58 -2.32
N PRO A 47 13.78 11.28 -3.33
CA PRO A 47 12.57 10.83 -4.02
C PRO A 47 12.77 9.46 -4.69
N PRO A 48 11.69 8.70 -4.91
CA PRO A 48 11.74 7.47 -5.71
C PRO A 48 12.43 7.71 -7.06
N ARG A 49 13.34 6.81 -7.42
CA ARG A 49 14.08 6.88 -8.70
C ARG A 49 13.16 6.79 -9.91
N ALA A 50 12.02 6.13 -9.75
CA ALA A 50 10.98 6.04 -10.75
C ALA A 50 9.62 5.74 -10.10
N VAL A 51 8.55 6.12 -10.77
CA VAL A 51 7.16 5.78 -10.41
C VAL A 51 6.48 5.14 -11.63
N ARG A 52 5.73 4.06 -11.41
CA ARG A 52 4.97 3.36 -12.46
C ARG A 52 3.57 3.03 -11.98
N SER A 53 2.63 3.09 -12.92
CA SER A 53 1.33 2.46 -12.76
C SER A 53 1.47 0.97 -13.07
N VAL A 54 1.03 0.11 -12.15
CA VAL A 54 1.13 -1.34 -12.31
C VAL A 54 -0.16 -2.04 -11.90
N THR A 55 -0.37 -3.24 -12.43
CA THR A 55 -1.40 -4.18 -11.98
C THR A 55 -0.74 -5.47 -11.55
N VAL A 56 -1.14 -6.00 -10.40
CA VAL A 56 -0.62 -7.26 -9.85
C VAL A 56 -1.78 -8.26 -9.66
N PRO A 57 -1.56 -9.57 -9.78
CA PRO A 57 -2.58 -10.56 -9.42
C PRO A 57 -3.04 -10.41 -7.97
N GLY A 58 -4.31 -10.71 -7.71
CA GLY A 58 -4.91 -10.68 -6.38
C GLY A 58 -6.13 -9.76 -6.27
N GLY A 59 -6.51 -9.46 -5.03
CA GLY A 59 -7.63 -8.57 -4.72
C GLY A 59 -7.36 -7.77 -3.44
N ILE A 60 -7.89 -6.54 -3.38
CA ILE A 60 -7.89 -5.77 -2.14
C ILE A 60 -9.14 -6.11 -1.32
N TYR A 61 -9.02 -6.02 0.00
CA TYR A 61 -10.14 -6.14 0.92
C TYR A 61 -9.96 -5.19 2.10
N PHE A 62 -11.08 -4.80 2.73
CA PHE A 62 -11.11 -3.92 3.89
C PHE A 62 -11.45 -4.70 5.15
N ALA A 63 -10.57 -4.59 6.16
CA ALA A 63 -10.74 -5.31 7.43
C ALA A 63 -10.24 -4.51 8.64
N GLY A 64 -10.65 -4.96 9.82
CA GLY A 64 -10.24 -4.38 11.10
C GLY A 64 -10.77 -2.95 11.32
N GLU A 65 -10.03 -2.14 12.06
CA GLU A 65 -10.43 -0.75 12.32
C GLU A 65 -9.20 0.13 12.37
N SER A 66 -9.06 0.99 11.37
CA SER A 66 -7.98 1.94 11.23
C SER A 66 -7.96 2.90 12.41
N ARG A 67 -6.80 3.03 13.05
CA ARG A 67 -6.60 4.06 14.09
C ARG A 67 -6.52 5.48 13.53
N VAL A 68 -6.35 5.61 12.21
CA VAL A 68 -6.21 6.90 11.51
C VAL A 68 -7.52 7.29 10.84
N TRP A 69 -8.25 6.30 10.30
CA TRP A 69 -9.42 6.50 9.44
C TRP A 69 -10.72 5.97 10.02
N THR A 70 -10.70 5.44 11.25
CA THR A 70 -11.85 4.93 12.04
C THR A 70 -12.75 3.87 11.37
N GLY A 71 -12.33 3.31 10.24
CA GLY A 71 -13.01 2.21 9.53
C GLY A 71 -12.04 1.17 8.99
N GLY A 72 -12.50 0.23 8.17
CA GLY A 72 -11.69 -0.82 7.57
C GLY A 72 -10.48 -0.29 6.80
N THR A 73 -9.35 -0.98 6.96
CA THR A 73 -8.09 -0.67 6.27
C THR A 73 -7.88 -1.64 5.12
N ALA A 74 -7.28 -1.17 4.01
CA ALA A 74 -7.02 -2.00 2.84
C ALA A 74 -5.86 -2.98 3.09
N PHE A 75 -6.09 -4.25 2.79
CA PHE A 75 -5.09 -5.31 2.73
C PHE A 75 -5.11 -5.97 1.35
N LEU A 76 -4.06 -6.72 1.03
CA LEU A 76 -3.90 -7.42 -0.23
C LEU A 76 -4.02 -8.92 0.00
N ASP A 77 -4.92 -9.55 -0.73
CA ASP A 77 -4.95 -11.00 -0.89
C ASP A 77 -4.28 -11.35 -2.23
N PRO A 78 -3.05 -11.90 -2.22
CA PRO A 78 -2.35 -12.25 -3.45
C PRO A 78 -2.96 -13.48 -4.15
N ASP A 79 -3.77 -14.28 -3.44
CA ASP A 79 -4.33 -15.54 -3.93
C ASP A 79 -5.76 -15.36 -4.49
N ALA A 80 -6.34 -14.16 -4.38
CA ALA A 80 -7.66 -13.87 -4.92
C ALA A 80 -7.65 -13.82 -6.45
N ASP A 81 -8.73 -14.34 -7.05
CA ASP A 81 -8.96 -14.27 -8.50
C ASP A 81 -9.28 -12.82 -8.90
N GLY A 82 -8.28 -12.10 -9.42
CA GLY A 82 -8.44 -10.70 -9.79
C GLY A 82 -7.15 -9.99 -10.13
N VAL A 83 -7.26 -8.67 -10.26
CA VAL A 83 -6.13 -7.77 -10.43
C VAL A 83 -6.26 -6.58 -9.48
N VAL A 84 -5.14 -6.23 -8.84
CA VAL A 84 -5.03 -5.04 -8.00
C VAL A 84 -4.34 -3.94 -8.77
N ALA A 85 -5.03 -2.80 -8.91
CA ALA A 85 -4.45 -1.57 -9.42
C ALA A 85 -3.57 -0.93 -8.33
N ALA A 86 -2.29 -0.73 -8.65
CA ALA A 86 -1.29 -0.25 -7.71
C ALA A 86 -0.40 0.84 -8.33
N ARG A 87 0.33 1.55 -7.46
CA ARG A 87 1.42 2.44 -7.83
C ARG A 87 2.73 1.83 -7.34
N ALA A 88 3.69 1.67 -8.23
CA ALA A 88 5.02 1.17 -7.90
C ALA A 88 6.01 2.33 -7.77
N TYR A 89 6.76 2.36 -6.67
CA TYR A 89 7.83 3.32 -6.41
C TYR A 89 9.17 2.59 -6.38
N LEU A 90 10.12 2.97 -7.25
CA LEU A 90 11.47 2.40 -7.26
C LEU A 90 12.31 3.11 -6.21
N ILE A 91 12.61 2.40 -5.13
CA ILE A 91 13.31 2.91 -3.95
C ILE A 91 14.43 1.96 -3.57
N THR A 92 15.35 2.41 -2.71
CA THR A 92 16.42 1.55 -2.18
C THR A 92 15.85 0.54 -1.19
N VAL A 93 16.55 -0.57 -0.99
CA VAL A 93 16.20 -1.56 0.06
C VAL A 93 16.14 -0.91 1.44
N ALA A 94 17.01 0.07 1.73
CA ALA A 94 17.01 0.80 3.00
C ALA A 94 15.75 1.67 3.16
N GLN A 95 15.33 2.38 2.11
CA GLN A 95 14.06 3.13 2.10
C GLN A 95 12.86 2.20 2.26
N PHE A 96 12.86 1.03 1.62
CA PHE A 96 11.80 0.04 1.80
C PHE A 96 11.76 -0.51 3.24
N ALA A 97 12.92 -0.72 3.87
CA ALA A 97 13.01 -1.12 5.27
C ALA A 97 12.39 -0.05 6.19
N ASP A 98 12.71 1.23 5.96
CA ASP A 98 12.13 2.35 6.71
C ASP A 98 10.62 2.45 6.51
N LEU A 99 10.12 2.24 5.29
CA LEU A 99 8.70 2.14 5.02
C LEU A 99 8.04 1.02 5.83
N ALA A 100 8.64 -0.17 5.83
CA ALA A 100 8.12 -1.31 6.58
C ALA A 100 8.09 -1.04 8.09
N GLU A 101 9.11 -0.38 8.66
CA GLU A 101 9.08 0.04 10.08
C GLU A 101 7.95 1.02 10.36
N GLN A 102 7.77 2.04 9.52
CA GLN A 102 6.69 3.01 9.69
C GLN A 102 5.30 2.36 9.62
N GLU A 103 5.08 1.43 8.69
CA GLU A 103 3.82 0.67 8.58
C GLU A 103 3.56 -0.20 9.82
N MET A 104 4.63 -0.73 10.44
CA MET A 104 4.57 -1.49 11.68
C MET A 104 4.52 -0.61 12.96
N LEU A 105 4.41 0.71 12.79
CA LEU A 105 4.40 1.71 13.89
C LEU A 105 5.69 1.69 14.74
N ARG A 106 6.83 1.46 14.07
CA ARG A 106 8.17 1.47 14.65
C ARG A 106 8.97 2.63 14.07
N ALA A 107 10.02 3.04 14.77
CA ALA A 107 10.91 4.08 14.26
C ALA A 107 11.75 3.52 13.09
N PRO A 108 11.90 4.27 11.98
CA PRO A 108 12.92 4.00 10.97
C PRO A 108 14.31 3.93 11.59
N GLY A 109 15.23 3.20 10.98
CA GLY A 109 16.59 3.10 11.52
C GLY A 109 17.25 1.73 11.39
N ALA A 110 16.47 0.68 11.22
CA ALA A 110 16.98 -0.69 11.11
C ALA A 110 16.92 -1.16 9.66
N ASP A 111 18.01 -1.77 9.20
CA ASP A 111 17.97 -2.51 7.95
C ASP A 111 17.16 -3.80 8.13
N ARG A 112 16.47 -4.19 7.06
CA ARG A 112 15.64 -5.39 7.02
C ARG A 112 16.29 -6.42 6.13
N ASP A 113 16.44 -7.64 6.64
CA ASP A 113 16.77 -8.77 5.78
C ASP A 113 15.55 -9.14 4.93
N LEU A 114 15.69 -8.96 3.61
CA LEU A 114 14.67 -9.30 2.62
C LEU A 114 14.88 -10.69 2.01
N SER A 115 15.93 -11.42 2.41
CA SER A 115 16.30 -12.71 1.83
C SER A 115 15.14 -13.70 1.80
N VAL A 116 14.41 -13.82 2.92
CA VAL A 116 13.28 -14.74 3.06
C VAL A 116 12.13 -14.38 2.13
N VAL A 117 11.69 -13.12 2.10
CA VAL A 117 10.59 -12.71 1.19
C VAL A 117 11.00 -12.81 -0.28
N LEU A 118 12.27 -12.58 -0.59
CA LEU A 118 12.79 -12.74 -1.95
C LEU A 118 12.84 -14.21 -2.38
N ALA A 119 13.21 -15.13 -1.49
CA ALA A 119 13.32 -16.55 -1.77
C ALA A 119 11.95 -17.28 -1.73
N GLU A 120 11.14 -17.02 -0.71
CA GLU A 120 9.91 -17.77 -0.41
C GLU A 120 8.64 -17.04 -0.83
N GLY A 121 8.77 -15.77 -1.25
CA GLY A 121 7.65 -14.94 -1.70
C GLY A 121 6.87 -14.25 -0.58
N ARG A 122 7.05 -14.68 0.67
CA ARG A 122 6.36 -14.13 1.84
C ARG A 122 7.26 -14.19 3.07
N HIS A 123 7.17 -13.19 3.92
CA HIS A 123 7.79 -13.25 5.25
C HIS A 123 6.99 -12.45 6.28
N SER A 124 6.59 -13.09 7.37
CA SER A 124 5.82 -12.48 8.46
C SER A 124 6.71 -12.25 9.68
N TYR A 125 6.81 -11.00 10.12
CA TYR A 125 7.56 -10.58 11.32
C TYR A 125 6.71 -10.59 12.59
N GLY A 126 5.44 -10.94 12.47
CA GLY A 126 4.50 -11.01 13.57
C GLY A 126 3.08 -11.25 13.09
N THR A 127 2.14 -11.18 14.03
CA THR A 127 0.71 -11.44 13.77
C THR A 127 -0.09 -10.17 13.55
N GLY A 128 0.56 -8.99 13.61
CA GLY A 128 -0.07 -7.69 13.48
C GLY A 128 -0.41 -7.30 12.04
N ARG A 129 -1.12 -6.17 11.93
CA ARG A 129 -1.40 -5.53 10.65
C ARG A 129 -0.10 -5.02 10.04
N TYR A 130 0.07 -5.21 8.74
CA TYR A 130 1.28 -4.76 8.04
C TYR A 130 2.60 -5.35 8.58
N GLU A 131 2.55 -6.49 9.30
CA GLU A 131 3.75 -7.20 9.75
C GLU A 131 4.21 -8.27 8.75
N THR A 132 3.61 -8.33 7.55
CA THR A 132 3.94 -9.32 6.51
C THR A 132 4.40 -8.65 5.23
N LEU A 133 5.56 -9.06 4.73
CA LEU A 133 6.03 -8.70 3.39
C LEU A 133 5.59 -9.74 2.38
N LEU A 134 5.24 -9.26 1.18
CA LEU A 134 4.87 -10.09 0.04
C LEU A 134 5.71 -9.70 -1.18
N ARG A 135 6.21 -10.69 -1.91
CA ARG A 135 6.80 -10.51 -3.24
C ARG A 135 5.72 -10.76 -4.29
N LEU A 136 5.45 -9.74 -5.09
CA LEU A 136 4.38 -9.74 -6.11
C LEU A 136 4.91 -10.02 -7.53
N GLY A 137 6.14 -10.53 -7.63
CA GLY A 137 6.85 -10.76 -8.89
C GLY A 137 8.05 -9.84 -9.06
N ALA A 138 8.30 -9.42 -10.30
CA ALA A 138 9.36 -8.48 -10.65
C ALA A 138 8.90 -7.59 -11.81
N TYR A 139 9.39 -6.35 -11.85
CA TYR A 139 9.17 -5.41 -12.94
C TYR A 139 10.53 -4.91 -13.43
N GLU A 140 10.79 -5.06 -14.74
CA GLU A 140 12.09 -4.74 -15.37
C GLU A 140 13.29 -5.42 -14.67
N GLY A 141 13.09 -6.65 -14.17
CA GLY A 141 14.13 -7.42 -13.46
C GLY A 141 14.30 -7.05 -11.99
N THR A 142 13.64 -6.01 -11.50
CA THR A 142 13.67 -5.59 -10.09
C THR A 142 12.49 -6.19 -9.30
N PRO A 143 12.71 -6.77 -8.11
CA PRO A 143 11.63 -7.34 -7.29
C PRO A 143 10.54 -6.33 -6.93
N MET A 144 9.29 -6.77 -7.00
CA MET A 144 8.13 -6.01 -6.52
C MET A 144 7.74 -6.50 -5.13
N LEU A 145 7.79 -5.62 -4.14
CA LEU A 145 7.47 -5.93 -2.74
C LEU A 145 6.33 -5.04 -2.23
N THR A 146 5.54 -5.58 -1.31
CA THR A 146 4.57 -4.78 -0.56
C THR A 146 4.50 -5.23 0.91
N VAL A 147 3.79 -4.45 1.70
CA VAL A 147 3.49 -4.74 3.10
C VAL A 147 2.00 -4.99 3.24
N SER A 148 1.61 -6.06 3.94
CA SER A 148 0.22 -6.40 4.21
C SER A 148 0.07 -7.21 5.50
N ALA A 149 -1.11 -7.79 5.71
CA ALA A 149 -1.39 -8.66 6.84
C ALA A 149 -1.05 -10.14 6.52
N PRO A 150 -0.86 -10.98 7.54
CA PRO A 150 -0.75 -12.43 7.35
C PRO A 150 -2.10 -13.08 6.99
N TRP A 151 -3.22 -12.37 7.17
CA TRP A 151 -4.57 -12.91 6.99
C TRP A 151 -5.04 -12.86 5.54
N SER A 152 -6.07 -13.66 5.26
CA SER A 152 -6.87 -13.62 4.05
C SER A 152 -8.24 -13.01 4.35
N PRO A 153 -9.05 -12.61 3.35
CA PRO A 153 -10.43 -12.17 3.56
C PRO A 153 -11.28 -13.20 4.30
N SER A 154 -11.02 -14.50 4.11
CA SER A 154 -11.75 -15.60 4.77
C SER A 154 -11.46 -15.73 6.27
N THR A 155 -10.33 -15.19 6.72
CA THR A 155 -9.88 -15.26 8.13
C THR A 155 -9.94 -13.89 8.83
N ALA A 156 -10.02 -12.80 8.06
CA ALA A 156 -10.09 -11.46 8.58
C ALA A 156 -11.53 -11.06 8.97
N LYS A 157 -11.66 -10.26 10.04
CA LYS A 157 -12.91 -9.56 10.35
C LYS A 157 -13.07 -8.38 9.39
N LEU A 158 -13.82 -8.60 8.31
CA LEU A 158 -14.16 -7.57 7.33
C LEU A 158 -14.88 -6.38 7.98
N SER A 159 -14.64 -5.20 7.45
CA SER A 159 -15.23 -3.96 7.97
C SER A 159 -15.25 -2.87 6.90
N ALA A 160 -16.28 -2.03 6.96
CA ALA A 160 -16.46 -0.95 6.01
C ALA A 160 -15.36 0.12 6.18
N PRO A 161 -14.67 0.53 5.10
CA PRO A 161 -13.84 1.72 5.12
C PRO A 161 -14.71 2.98 5.27
N THR A 162 -14.12 4.07 5.77
CA THR A 162 -14.78 5.38 5.80
C THR A 162 -14.73 6.07 4.44
N GLY A 163 -15.64 7.02 4.21
CA GLY A 163 -15.68 7.78 2.96
C GLY A 163 -14.40 8.56 2.71
N ASP A 164 -13.77 9.13 3.75
CA ASP A 164 -12.51 9.85 3.60
C ASP A 164 -11.36 8.93 3.18
N TYR A 165 -11.33 7.69 3.69
CA TYR A 165 -10.34 6.70 3.29
C TYR A 165 -10.56 6.21 1.85
N LEU A 166 -11.82 5.95 1.47
CA LEU A 166 -12.18 5.63 0.09
C LEU A 166 -11.82 6.77 -0.87
N ARG A 167 -12.06 8.03 -0.47
CA ARG A 167 -11.64 9.20 -1.26
C ARG A 167 -10.13 9.25 -1.46
N MET A 168 -9.35 8.98 -0.41
CA MET A 168 -7.88 8.94 -0.49
C MET A 168 -7.41 7.89 -1.50
N ILE A 169 -7.90 6.65 -1.38
CA ILE A 169 -7.53 5.56 -2.30
C ILE A 169 -8.01 5.88 -3.72
N GLY A 170 -9.26 6.30 -3.87
CA GLY A 170 -9.87 6.61 -5.17
C GLY A 170 -9.15 7.74 -5.90
N ARG A 171 -8.74 8.81 -5.21
CA ARG A 171 -7.90 9.86 -5.80
C ARG A 171 -6.55 9.30 -6.26
N GLY A 172 -5.92 8.42 -5.48
CA GLY A 172 -4.69 7.75 -5.90
C GLY A 172 -4.88 6.86 -7.14
N LEU A 173 -6.02 6.19 -7.28
CA LEU A 173 -6.37 5.42 -8.49
C LEU A 173 -6.54 6.32 -9.72
N VAL A 174 -7.28 7.43 -9.58
CA VAL A 174 -7.44 8.43 -10.64
C VAL A 174 -6.08 9.02 -11.04
N GLU A 175 -5.25 9.38 -10.06
CA GLU A 175 -3.91 9.95 -10.26
C GLU A 175 -2.93 8.96 -10.93
N THR A 176 -2.97 7.68 -10.55
CA THR A 176 -2.01 6.68 -11.02
C THR A 176 -2.42 6.06 -12.35
N HIS A 177 -3.70 5.77 -12.52
CA HIS A 177 -4.21 4.98 -13.64
C HIS A 177 -5.02 5.80 -14.64
N ALA A 178 -5.18 7.11 -14.40
CA ALA A 178 -6.05 7.99 -15.20
C ALA A 178 -7.49 7.46 -15.33
N TRP A 179 -7.98 6.77 -14.29
CA TRP A 179 -9.36 6.30 -14.24
C TRP A 179 -10.31 7.48 -14.01
N ASP A 180 -11.53 7.35 -14.51
CA ASP A 180 -12.62 8.23 -14.09
C ASP A 180 -13.15 7.84 -12.69
N SER A 181 -13.94 8.74 -12.10
CA SER A 181 -14.51 8.53 -10.75
C SER A 181 -15.45 7.34 -10.69
N VAL A 182 -16.13 7.01 -11.80
CA VAL A 182 -17.06 5.87 -11.89
C VAL A 182 -16.31 4.55 -11.79
N ARG A 183 -15.23 4.37 -12.56
CA ARG A 183 -14.39 3.18 -12.54
C ARG A 183 -13.71 2.99 -11.19
N ALA A 184 -13.13 4.06 -10.63
CA ALA A 184 -12.55 4.02 -9.30
C ALA A 184 -13.60 3.70 -8.22
N GLY A 185 -14.81 4.26 -8.36
CA GLY A 185 -15.93 4.00 -7.47
C GLY A 185 -16.38 2.54 -7.47
N SER A 186 -16.56 1.94 -8.64
CA SER A 186 -16.90 0.51 -8.77
C SER A 186 -15.82 -0.37 -8.17
N TYR A 187 -14.56 -0.17 -8.57
CA TYR A 187 -13.43 -0.96 -8.09
C TYR A 187 -13.34 -1.01 -6.55
N LEU A 188 -13.57 0.12 -5.88
CA LEU A 188 -13.53 0.19 -4.43
C LEU A 188 -14.79 -0.34 -3.75
N ALA A 189 -15.97 -0.14 -4.33
CA ALA A 189 -17.24 -0.63 -3.78
C ALA A 189 -17.37 -2.16 -3.88
N ASP A 190 -16.76 -2.76 -4.90
CA ASP A 190 -16.79 -4.22 -5.14
C ASP A 190 -15.82 -4.99 -4.21
N ALA A 191 -14.88 -4.30 -3.55
CA ALA A 191 -13.92 -4.92 -2.65
C ALA A 191 -14.60 -5.48 -1.37
N PRO A 192 -14.23 -6.69 -0.90
CA PRO A 192 -14.76 -7.23 0.36
C PRO A 192 -14.53 -6.26 1.53
N GLY A 193 -15.51 -6.15 2.41
CA GLY A 193 -15.53 -5.15 3.49
C GLY A 193 -16.20 -3.83 3.08
N ALA A 194 -15.99 -3.34 1.85
CA ALA A 194 -16.78 -2.23 1.30
C ALA A 194 -18.12 -2.70 0.71
N LEU A 195 -18.14 -3.90 0.13
CA LEU A 195 -19.31 -4.53 -0.47
C LEU A 195 -20.51 -4.52 0.50
N GLY A 196 -21.65 -4.03 0.02
CA GLY A 196 -22.89 -3.91 0.79
C GLY A 196 -22.96 -2.69 1.73
N SER A 197 -21.83 -2.05 2.03
CA SER A 197 -21.79 -0.81 2.82
C SER A 197 -21.68 0.45 1.95
N TRP A 198 -21.08 0.30 0.77
CA TRP A 198 -20.91 1.37 -0.21
C TRP A 198 -21.44 0.92 -1.57
N ARG A 199 -22.12 1.83 -2.27
CA ARG A 199 -22.43 1.68 -3.68
C ARG A 199 -21.42 2.44 -4.54
N ALA A 200 -21.19 1.95 -5.76
CA ALA A 200 -20.25 2.56 -6.71
C ALA A 200 -20.54 4.05 -6.98
N ASP A 201 -21.81 4.45 -7.09
CA ASP A 201 -22.23 5.85 -7.28
C ASP A 201 -21.90 6.74 -6.07
N GLN A 202 -22.06 6.20 -4.85
CA GLN A 202 -21.70 6.91 -3.63
C GLN A 202 -20.19 7.13 -3.54
N VAL A 203 -19.38 6.12 -3.91
CA VAL A 203 -17.93 6.24 -3.91
C VAL A 203 -17.47 7.20 -5.00
N ALA A 204 -18.03 7.11 -6.21
CA ALA A 204 -17.71 8.02 -7.31
C ALA A 204 -17.99 9.49 -6.92
N ALA A 205 -19.11 9.77 -6.25
CA ALA A 205 -19.46 11.11 -5.77
C ALA A 205 -18.46 11.68 -4.75
N LEU A 206 -17.67 10.85 -4.05
CA LEU A 206 -16.61 11.32 -3.16
C LEU A 206 -15.41 11.90 -3.93
N LEU A 207 -15.25 11.51 -5.20
CA LEU A 207 -14.08 11.82 -6.03
C LEU A 207 -14.26 13.08 -6.90
N GLY A 208 -15.50 13.59 -7.04
CA GLY A 208 -15.84 14.74 -7.88
C GLY A 208 -16.63 14.32 -9.11
#